data_AF-A0A9P1MEM4-F1
#
_entry.id   AF-A0A9P1MEM4-F1
#
_cell.length_a   1.000
_cell.length_b   1.000
_cell.length_c   1.000
_cell.angle_alpha   90.00
_cell.angle_beta   90.00
_cell.angle_gamma   90.00
#
_symmetry.space_group_name_H-M   'P 1'
#
loop_
_entity.id
_entity.type
_entity.pdbx_description
1 polymer ?
#
loop_
_entity_poly.entity_id
_entity_poly.type
_entity_poly.pdbx_seq_one_letter_code
_entity_poly.pdbx_strand_id
1 'polypeptide(L)'
;MGSPARPRSSILMQCALKGKSEMAMLKSDVSILIDNDLLGASSPLTNSGVLFLGSKQTLDKARAACESLGESLWSPESDGDIQSGLNYLVYQKRAKKSSKYWVAPDGVVARSISASGEVSEEDGSSRLPALCTQTAPVSNTTAQDASEQWQVSVQANNENLIGFRDRHAFRFLGVRYAQEPKRFDYAEAHKGDGGLPVPQYLDTVPPRTKCTQKKNLKPVMFWIHGGAFTGGSANDHTFDGSNIVSRGDVILVAINYRLGKLGFLALDDGETNGNYGLADITLALDWVRANIQNFGGDPDRITVFGQSAGAGATRALIASPEAKGKFAGAIPLSNLGGLGYGTTYSNQLHGRALSCRLSPRGALDKIGSLGGEVRFLVVDGKYLTSDELPLSGDVLDVNLMMGITAEDGAPMISFQRDITLEEQEEWIISQGYPYPSDPELYPLPELDNTTMAVDWAGARLATDAVFRCVDQATVAAALANSLLSQVYYYEFDRTYQTPGWPKTDLCEPEGRPDGNPSSPPGYLRCHSGELLYAEDLAFAQLTLDSFASFARTFDPNPDRAFLEARGFASTLAAVERAGKWEPAVDGDLKLKVFDWPEEEGNLMEGFRSIKQCEWLGLGLDYYL
;
A
#
# COMPACT_ATOMS: atom_id res chain seq x y z
N MET A 1 19.97 -27.50 58.42
CA MET A 1 20.69 -26.52 59.26
C MET A 1 21.77 -25.91 58.37
N GLY A 2 21.92 -24.60 58.16
CA GLY A 2 21.29 -23.39 58.65
C GLY A 2 22.03 -22.21 58.00
N SER A 3 21.35 -21.08 57.81
CA SER A 3 21.90 -19.83 57.24
C SER A 3 23.19 -19.34 57.91
N PRO A 4 23.78 -18.28 57.34
CA PRO A 4 23.70 -17.03 58.09
C PRO A 4 23.16 -15.86 57.27
N ALA A 5 22.49 -14.98 58.01
CA ALA A 5 21.81 -13.78 57.56
C ALA A 5 22.76 -12.59 57.32
N ARG A 6 22.21 -11.62 56.57
CA ARG A 6 22.69 -10.29 56.16
C ARG A 6 23.51 -9.48 57.19
N PRO A 7 24.18 -8.43 56.68
CA PRO A 7 23.97 -7.09 57.23
C PRO A 7 23.30 -6.14 56.21
N ARG A 8 22.52 -5.23 56.78
CA ARG A 8 21.73 -4.17 56.15
C ARG A 8 22.63 -3.15 55.45
N SER A 9 22.25 -2.70 54.26
CA SER A 9 22.57 -1.36 53.79
C SER A 9 21.27 -0.54 53.70
N SER A 10 21.29 0.57 54.41
CA SER A 10 20.26 1.57 54.57
C SER A 10 19.94 2.26 53.24
N ILE A 11 18.64 2.37 52.96
CA ILE A 11 18.07 3.27 51.96
C ILE A 11 18.38 4.71 52.43
N LEU A 12 19.25 5.39 51.70
CA LEU A 12 19.30 6.84 51.68
C LEU A 12 18.62 7.27 50.38
N MET A 13 17.35 7.63 50.54
CA MET A 13 16.50 8.23 49.53
C MET A 13 17.00 9.66 49.31
N GLN A 14 17.83 9.86 48.28
CA GLN A 14 18.09 11.19 47.73
C GLN A 14 17.36 11.27 46.40
N CYS A 15 16.26 12.03 46.41
CA CYS A 15 15.58 12.51 45.21
C CYS A 15 16.58 13.24 44.31
N ALA A 16 16.98 12.60 43.22
CA ALA A 16 17.42 13.28 42.01
C ALA A 16 16.35 13.02 40.94
N LEU A 17 15.27 13.82 41.01
CA LEU A 17 14.38 14.03 39.87
C LEU A 17 15.18 14.80 38.81
N LYS A 18 15.85 14.07 37.91
CA LYS A 18 16.10 14.56 36.55
C LYS A 18 15.04 13.90 35.68
N GLY A 19 14.14 14.73 35.15
CA GLY A 19 12.94 14.31 34.45
C GLY A 19 13.25 13.32 33.33
N LYS A 20 12.73 12.10 33.48
CA LYS A 20 12.37 11.30 32.33
C LYS A 20 11.03 11.86 31.87
N SER A 21 10.94 12.36 30.64
CA SER A 21 9.64 12.57 30.03
C SER A 21 8.91 11.23 30.06
N GLU A 22 7.71 11.20 30.61
CA GLU A 22 6.84 10.05 30.40
C GLU A 22 6.54 9.98 28.90
N MET A 23 6.88 8.85 28.26
CA MET A 23 6.64 8.64 26.83
C MET A 23 5.16 8.83 26.51
N ALA A 24 4.85 9.64 25.50
CA ALA A 24 3.48 9.93 25.16
C ALA A 24 2.74 8.67 24.66
N MET A 25 1.59 8.40 25.28
CA MET A 25 0.63 7.44 24.75
C MET A 25 -0.15 8.11 23.63
N LEU A 26 -0.03 7.59 22.40
CA LEU A 26 -0.76 8.09 21.26
C LEU A 26 -2.24 7.77 21.44
N LYS A 27 -3.04 8.82 21.61
CA LYS A 27 -4.50 8.71 21.64
C LYS A 27 -5.04 8.83 20.22
N SER A 28 -6.16 8.17 19.95
CA SER A 28 -6.80 8.17 18.63
C SER A 28 -7.31 9.54 18.17
N ASP A 29 -7.31 10.55 19.04
CA ASP A 29 -7.72 11.92 18.73
C ASP A 29 -6.56 12.86 18.36
N VAL A 30 -5.32 12.36 18.34
CA VAL A 30 -4.14 13.08 17.85
C VAL A 30 -4.04 12.88 16.33
N SER A 31 -3.76 13.95 15.58
CA SER A 31 -3.58 13.87 14.12
C SER A 31 -2.49 14.84 13.65
N ILE A 32 -1.72 14.46 12.65
CA ILE A 32 -0.84 15.38 11.93
C ILE A 32 -1.69 16.07 10.86
N LEU A 33 -1.73 17.39 10.88
CA LEU A 33 -2.30 18.21 9.81
C LEU A 33 -1.12 18.80 9.04
N ILE A 34 -0.92 18.31 7.81
CA ILE A 34 0.16 18.77 6.95
C ILE A 34 -0.33 18.77 5.50
N ASP A 35 0.06 19.81 4.77
CA ASP A 35 -0.05 19.81 3.32
C ASP A 35 1.16 19.08 2.75
N ASN A 36 0.91 17.93 2.11
CA ASN A 36 1.97 17.15 1.47
C ASN A 36 1.80 17.25 -0.04
N ASP A 37 2.58 18.15 -0.63
CA ASP A 37 2.68 18.39 -2.06
C ASP A 37 3.62 17.39 -2.77
N LEU A 38 4.16 16.40 -2.06
CA LEU A 38 5.13 15.40 -2.53
C LEU A 38 6.53 15.95 -2.88
N LEU A 39 6.84 17.22 -2.57
CA LEU A 39 8.17 17.80 -2.75
C LEU A 39 9.11 17.53 -1.56
N GLY A 40 8.61 16.91 -0.50
CA GLY A 40 9.38 16.56 0.69
C GLY A 40 10.07 17.78 1.29
N ALA A 41 11.37 17.68 1.59
CA ALA A 41 12.14 18.79 2.17
C ALA A 41 12.32 20.01 1.26
N SER A 42 12.07 19.85 -0.05
CA SER A 42 12.13 20.96 -1.02
C SER A 42 10.82 21.76 -1.06
N SER A 43 9.78 21.32 -0.36
CA SER A 43 8.49 22.01 -0.35
C SER A 43 8.60 23.36 0.37
N PRO A 44 8.04 24.46 -0.19
CA PRO A 44 7.86 25.70 0.56
C PRO A 44 6.94 25.54 1.77
N LEU A 45 6.15 24.45 1.81
CA LEU A 45 5.21 24.11 2.87
C LEU A 45 5.76 23.10 3.88
N THR A 46 7.04 22.68 3.77
CA THR A 46 7.66 21.67 4.66
C THR A 46 7.46 21.94 6.15
N ASN A 47 7.43 23.23 6.54
CA ASN A 47 7.29 23.67 7.93
C ASN A 47 5.85 24.11 8.31
N SER A 48 4.86 23.90 7.44
CA SER A 48 3.45 24.30 7.69
C SER A 48 2.65 23.30 8.52
N GLY A 49 3.25 22.16 8.91
CA GLY A 49 2.56 21.11 9.65
C GLY A 49 2.25 21.48 11.11
N VAL A 50 1.13 20.98 11.63
CA VAL A 50 0.75 21.06 13.05
C VAL A 50 0.22 19.73 13.57
N LEU A 51 0.36 19.49 14.87
CA LEU A 51 -0.37 18.42 15.54
C LEU A 51 -1.71 18.95 16.04
N PHE A 52 -2.79 18.29 15.64
CA PHE A 52 -4.12 18.52 16.16
C PHE A 52 -4.41 17.57 17.33
N LEU A 53 -4.70 18.15 18.49
CA LEU A 53 -5.18 17.44 19.68
C LEU A 53 -6.69 17.64 19.81
N GLY A 54 -7.48 16.62 19.46
CA GLY A 54 -8.95 16.72 19.40
C GLY A 54 -9.65 16.86 20.76
N SER A 55 -9.04 16.38 21.84
CA SER A 55 -9.58 16.46 23.19
C SER A 55 -9.67 17.91 23.70
N LYS A 56 -10.87 18.29 24.17
CA LYS A 56 -11.10 19.61 24.77
C LYS A 56 -10.49 19.72 26.16
N GLN A 57 -9.53 20.62 26.31
CA GLN A 57 -8.71 20.78 27.51
C GLN A 57 -8.47 22.26 27.84
N THR A 58 -8.09 22.54 29.08
CA THR A 58 -7.68 23.89 29.51
C THR A 58 -6.32 24.25 28.91
N LEU A 59 -5.96 25.54 28.90
CA LEU A 59 -4.70 25.98 28.29
C LEU A 59 -3.47 25.28 28.89
N ASP A 60 -3.39 25.16 30.22
CA ASP A 60 -2.24 24.51 30.88
C ASP A 60 -2.13 23.02 30.54
N LYS A 61 -3.28 22.34 30.39
CA LYS A 61 -3.30 20.94 29.95
C LYS A 61 -2.92 20.80 28.48
N ALA A 62 -3.32 21.76 27.64
CA ALA A 62 -2.91 21.80 26.24
C ALA A 62 -1.39 21.95 26.10
N ARG A 63 -0.76 22.85 26.88
CA ARG A 63 0.69 23.02 26.92
C ARG A 63 1.41 21.74 27.34
N ALA A 64 1.00 21.15 28.47
CA ALA A 64 1.58 19.90 28.94
C ALA A 64 1.40 18.74 27.94
N ALA A 65 0.27 18.70 27.22
CA ALA A 65 0.04 17.70 26.18
C ALA A 65 0.98 17.88 24.98
N CYS A 66 1.19 19.12 24.49
CA CYS A 66 2.19 19.38 23.45
C CYS A 66 3.60 19.02 23.93
N GLU A 67 3.98 19.41 25.15
CA GLU A 67 5.29 19.12 25.73
C GLU A 67 5.54 17.62 25.85
N SER A 68 4.52 16.82 26.20
CA SER A 68 4.64 15.36 26.25
C SER A 68 4.93 14.72 24.89
N LEU A 69 4.57 15.40 23.80
CA LEU A 69 4.81 14.99 22.41
C LEU A 69 6.14 15.54 21.85
N GLY A 70 6.94 16.21 22.69
CA GLY A 70 8.19 16.86 22.30
C GLY A 70 7.97 18.18 21.55
N GLU A 71 6.81 18.82 21.71
CA GLU A 71 6.37 20.00 20.96
C GLU A 71 5.90 21.13 21.88
N SER A 72 5.63 22.30 21.32
CA SER A 72 4.98 23.43 22.00
C SER A 72 3.63 23.74 21.37
N LEU A 73 2.84 24.62 21.98
CA LEU A 73 1.67 25.17 21.27
C LEU A 73 2.16 25.93 20.03
N TRP A 74 1.45 25.76 18.92
CA TRP A 74 1.75 26.44 17.66
C TRP A 74 1.37 27.92 17.71
N SER A 75 2.14 28.82 17.11
CA SER A 75 1.84 30.27 17.05
C SER A 75 1.59 30.76 15.63
N PRO A 76 0.53 31.57 15.39
CA PRO A 76 0.29 32.21 14.09
C PRO A 76 1.42 33.13 13.62
N GLU A 77 2.22 33.65 14.55
CA GLU A 77 3.31 34.60 14.24
C GLU A 77 4.63 33.92 13.89
N SER A 78 4.83 32.66 14.28
CA SER A 78 6.12 31.95 14.14
C SER A 78 6.17 31.00 12.95
N ASP A 79 5.01 30.48 12.53
CA ASP A 79 4.94 29.30 11.69
C ASP A 79 3.94 29.50 10.54
N GLY A 80 4.18 28.83 9.41
CA GLY A 80 3.52 29.07 8.12
C GLY A 80 1.98 28.88 8.09
N ASP A 81 1.38 29.08 6.92
CA ASP A 81 -0.08 28.98 6.74
C ASP A 81 -0.61 27.56 7.03
N ILE A 82 -1.56 27.44 7.96
CA ILE A 82 -2.21 26.18 8.36
C ILE A 82 -3.66 26.07 7.86
N GLN A 83 -4.13 27.01 7.04
CA GLN A 83 -5.55 27.13 6.69
C GLN A 83 -6.09 25.88 5.98
N SER A 84 -5.30 25.21 5.13
CA SER A 84 -5.68 23.92 4.53
C SER A 84 -5.94 22.85 5.59
N GLY A 85 -5.10 22.77 6.63
CA GLY A 85 -5.31 21.87 7.77
C GLY A 85 -6.62 22.16 8.52
N LEU A 86 -6.94 23.43 8.74
CA LEU A 86 -8.18 23.85 9.38
C LEU A 86 -9.42 23.58 8.51
N ASN A 87 -9.33 23.88 7.21
CA ASN A 87 -10.39 23.59 6.23
C ASN A 87 -10.68 22.09 6.19
N TYR A 88 -9.63 21.28 6.24
CA TYR A 88 -9.75 19.83 6.26
C TYR A 88 -10.42 19.30 7.53
N LEU A 89 -10.18 19.88 8.71
CA LEU A 89 -10.97 19.54 9.92
C LEU A 89 -12.46 19.85 9.76
N VAL A 90 -12.80 20.92 9.04
CA VAL A 90 -14.20 21.27 8.71
C VAL A 90 -14.78 20.26 7.71
N TYR A 91 -14.03 19.90 6.67
CA TYR A 91 -14.41 18.86 5.70
C TYR A 91 -14.72 17.53 6.38
N GLN A 92 -13.84 17.07 7.28
CA GLN A 92 -14.02 15.84 8.05
C GLN A 92 -15.18 15.92 9.07
N LYS A 93 -15.86 17.06 9.19
CA LYS A 93 -16.90 17.34 10.21
C LYS A 93 -16.38 17.17 11.63
N ARG A 94 -15.06 17.27 11.83
CA ARG A 94 -14.40 17.32 13.15
C ARG A 94 -14.49 18.72 13.75
N ALA A 95 -14.76 19.72 12.91
CA ALA A 95 -14.96 21.11 13.29
C ALA A 95 -16.07 21.80 12.50
N LYS A 96 -16.58 22.88 13.06
CA LYS A 96 -17.33 23.94 12.36
C LYS A 96 -16.40 25.12 12.09
N LYS A 97 -16.72 25.99 11.13
CA LYS A 97 -15.97 27.24 10.87
C LYS A 97 -15.74 28.10 12.13
N SER A 98 -16.72 28.11 13.04
CA SER A 98 -16.63 28.83 14.33
C SER A 98 -15.88 28.07 15.44
N SER A 99 -15.34 26.89 15.18
CA SER A 99 -14.61 26.11 16.19
C SER A 99 -13.27 26.75 16.44
N LYS A 100 -12.86 26.79 17.71
CA LYS A 100 -11.64 27.44 18.17
C LYS A 100 -10.66 26.42 18.71
N TYR A 101 -9.37 26.69 18.54
CA TYR A 101 -8.27 25.84 18.97
C TYR A 101 -7.27 26.66 19.78
N TRP A 102 -6.73 26.08 20.87
CA TRP A 102 -5.63 26.67 21.61
C TRP A 102 -4.40 26.82 20.72
N VAL A 103 -3.83 28.03 20.73
CA VAL A 103 -2.56 28.40 20.09
C VAL A 103 -1.67 29.12 21.10
N ALA A 104 -0.40 29.27 20.78
CA ALA A 104 0.56 29.91 21.67
C ALA A 104 0.17 31.37 21.94
N PRO A 105 0.11 31.76 23.22
CA PRO A 105 -0.04 33.16 23.60
C PRO A 105 1.29 33.90 23.40
N ASP A 106 1.26 35.18 22.99
CA ASP A 106 2.46 36.04 22.89
C ASP A 106 2.93 36.47 24.28
N GLY A 107 3.30 35.48 25.09
CA GLY A 107 3.89 35.63 26.42
C GLY A 107 2.95 35.91 27.59
N VAL A 108 1.71 36.41 27.39
CA VAL A 108 0.85 36.83 28.54
C VAL A 108 -0.63 36.44 28.43
N VAL A 109 -1.25 36.48 27.24
CA VAL A 109 -2.71 36.37 27.08
C VAL A 109 -3.10 35.07 26.39
N ALA A 110 -3.99 34.26 26.97
CA ALA A 110 -4.49 33.04 26.35
C ALA A 110 -5.20 33.35 25.01
N ARG A 111 -4.77 32.68 23.93
CA ARG A 111 -5.27 32.91 22.56
C ARG A 111 -5.82 31.63 21.95
N SER A 112 -6.81 31.80 21.08
CA SER A 112 -7.27 30.75 20.20
C SER A 112 -7.32 31.22 18.75
N ILE A 113 -7.26 30.27 17.83
CA ILE A 113 -7.54 30.50 16.41
C ILE A 113 -8.84 29.80 16.03
N SER A 114 -9.71 30.45 15.25
CA SER A 114 -10.88 29.80 14.67
C SER A 114 -10.48 28.96 13.45
N ALA A 115 -11.35 28.05 13.00
CA ALA A 115 -11.13 27.31 11.76
C ALA A 115 -11.13 28.22 10.50
N SER A 116 -11.54 29.49 10.61
CA SER A 116 -11.42 30.50 9.54
C SER A 116 -10.13 31.34 9.64
N GLY A 117 -9.22 31.00 10.55
CA GLY A 117 -7.94 31.69 10.71
C GLY A 117 -8.00 32.93 11.61
N GLU A 118 -9.14 33.21 12.25
CA GLU A 118 -9.29 34.40 13.10
C GLU A 118 -8.74 34.13 14.50
N VAL A 119 -7.78 34.94 14.94
CA VAL A 119 -7.20 34.86 16.29
C VAL A 119 -8.03 35.71 17.26
N SER A 120 -8.32 35.15 18.44
CA SER A 120 -9.06 35.85 19.50
C SER A 120 -8.51 35.50 20.88
N GLU A 121 -8.65 36.45 21.82
CA GLU A 121 -8.37 36.20 23.23
C GLU A 121 -9.43 35.26 23.82
N GLU A 122 -9.00 34.41 24.75
CA GLU A 122 -9.85 33.43 25.41
C GLU A 122 -9.58 33.39 26.92
N ASP A 123 -10.57 32.95 27.70
CA ASP A 123 -10.33 32.60 29.10
C ASP A 123 -9.57 31.27 29.15
N GLY A 124 -8.38 31.24 29.76
CA GLY A 124 -7.51 30.05 29.87
C GLY A 124 -8.16 28.84 30.58
N SER A 125 -9.26 29.04 31.30
CA SER A 125 -10.08 27.98 31.90
C SER A 125 -11.06 27.33 30.90
N SER A 126 -11.24 27.92 29.72
CA SER A 126 -12.03 27.36 28.62
C SER A 126 -11.51 26.01 28.17
N ARG A 127 -12.39 25.18 27.62
CA ARG A 127 -12.03 23.83 27.15
C ARG A 127 -12.08 23.78 25.62
N LEU A 128 -10.93 23.89 24.99
CA LEU A 128 -10.75 23.87 23.55
C LEU A 128 -9.82 22.71 23.14
N PRO A 129 -9.96 22.17 21.93
CA PRO A 129 -8.88 21.40 21.29
C PRO A 129 -7.63 22.27 21.12
N ALA A 130 -6.48 21.67 20.81
CA ALA A 130 -5.22 22.40 20.71
C ALA A 130 -4.46 22.11 19.41
N LEU A 131 -3.66 23.08 18.98
CA LEU A 131 -2.69 22.94 17.89
C LEU A 131 -1.29 23.04 18.48
N CYS A 132 -0.49 21.99 18.30
CA CYS A 132 0.92 21.98 18.66
C CYS A 132 1.79 22.16 17.41
N THR A 133 3.02 22.62 17.60
CA THR A 133 4.05 22.55 16.57
C THR A 133 4.25 21.10 16.10
N GLN A 134 4.73 20.93 14.87
CA GLN A 134 5.15 19.64 14.33
C GLN A 134 6.58 19.82 13.82
N THR A 135 7.54 19.64 14.72
CA THR A 135 8.98 19.87 14.50
C THR A 135 9.76 18.58 14.22
N ALA A 136 9.12 17.41 14.26
CA ALA A 136 9.76 16.14 13.95
C ALA A 136 10.41 16.17 12.56
N PRO A 137 11.58 15.54 12.36
CA PRO A 137 12.31 15.62 11.09
C PRO A 137 11.60 14.87 9.97
N VAL A 138 11.92 15.23 8.72
CA VAL A 138 11.47 14.49 7.54
C VAL A 138 12.27 13.19 7.45
N SER A 139 11.58 12.05 7.49
CA SER A 139 12.21 10.77 7.20
C SER A 139 12.43 10.58 5.70
N ASN A 140 13.52 9.92 5.34
CA ASN A 140 13.76 9.44 3.97
C ASN A 140 14.42 8.05 4.00
N THR A 141 14.90 7.61 2.84
CA THR A 141 15.51 6.28 2.65
C THR A 141 16.80 6.06 3.45
N THR A 142 17.46 7.13 3.90
CA THR A 142 18.76 7.09 4.61
C THR A 142 18.75 7.70 6.01
N ALA A 143 17.72 8.49 6.34
CA ALA A 143 17.61 9.22 7.59
C ALA A 143 16.22 9.01 8.21
N GLN A 144 16.19 8.37 9.38
CA GLN A 144 15.01 8.26 10.24
C GLN A 144 15.45 8.58 11.68
N ASP A 145 14.76 9.50 12.34
CA ASP A 145 15.04 9.86 13.73
C ASP A 145 14.02 9.19 14.66
N ALA A 146 14.42 8.05 15.25
CA ALA A 146 13.63 7.31 16.22
C ALA A 146 14.08 7.61 17.68
N SER A 147 14.70 8.76 17.92
CA SER A 147 15.11 9.20 19.26
C SER A 147 13.92 9.34 20.21
N GLU A 148 14.19 9.26 21.52
CA GLU A 148 13.16 9.28 22.58
C GLU A 148 12.21 10.49 22.49
N GLN A 149 12.68 11.62 21.94
CA GLN A 149 11.85 12.83 21.75
C GLN A 149 10.65 12.60 20.83
N TRP A 150 10.78 11.74 19.82
CA TRP A 150 9.75 11.48 18.83
C TRP A 150 9.00 10.17 19.05
N GLN A 151 9.38 9.40 20.07
CA GLN A 151 8.76 8.12 20.37
C GLN A 151 7.32 8.29 20.84
N VAL A 152 6.46 7.42 20.32
CA VAL A 152 5.06 7.33 20.70
C VAL A 152 4.73 5.89 21.03
N SER A 153 3.73 5.68 21.87
CA SER A 153 3.29 4.33 22.24
C SER A 153 1.82 4.07 21.93
N VAL A 154 1.50 2.87 21.47
CA VAL A 154 0.13 2.38 21.22
C VAL A 154 -0.05 1.03 21.90
N GLN A 155 -1.10 0.90 22.70
CA GLN A 155 -1.48 -0.38 23.27
C GLN A 155 -2.28 -1.18 22.25
N ALA A 156 -1.73 -2.29 21.76
CA ALA A 156 -2.40 -3.21 20.85
C ALA A 156 -1.90 -4.64 21.09
N ASN A 157 -2.70 -5.65 20.76
CA ASN A 157 -2.34 -7.06 20.89
C ASN A 157 -1.83 -7.48 22.30
N ASN A 158 -2.33 -6.85 23.38
CA ASN A 158 -1.84 -7.06 24.75
C ASN A 158 -0.34 -6.71 24.94
N GLU A 159 0.17 -5.77 24.14
CA GLU A 159 1.53 -5.25 24.19
C GLU A 159 1.51 -3.72 24.10
N ASN A 160 2.53 -3.08 24.67
CA ASN A 160 2.78 -1.67 24.45
C ASN A 160 3.77 -1.54 23.27
N LEU A 161 3.27 -1.12 22.11
CA LEU A 161 4.07 -0.99 20.90
C LEU A 161 4.67 0.40 20.83
N ILE A 162 5.99 0.48 20.74
CA ILE A 162 6.73 1.73 20.62
C ILE A 162 6.98 1.99 19.14
N GLY A 163 6.50 3.13 18.68
CA GLY A 163 6.81 3.70 17.38
C GLY A 163 7.47 5.06 17.54
N PHE A 164 7.54 5.79 16.45
CA PHE A 164 7.99 7.18 16.44
C PHE A 164 7.17 8.00 15.46
N ARG A 165 7.18 9.32 15.63
CA ARG A 165 6.56 10.26 14.71
C ARG A 165 7.64 10.97 13.91
N ASP A 166 7.43 11.06 12.60
CA ASP A 166 8.21 11.97 11.75
C ASP A 166 7.34 13.15 11.28
N ARG A 167 7.85 13.93 10.33
CA ARG A 167 7.12 15.07 9.76
C ARG A 167 5.75 14.71 9.19
N HIS A 168 5.62 13.54 8.56
CA HIS A 168 4.45 13.16 7.75
C HIS A 168 3.55 12.12 8.43
N ALA A 169 4.09 11.24 9.28
CA ALA A 169 3.40 10.06 9.75
C ALA A 169 3.83 9.62 11.16
N PHE A 170 2.96 8.81 11.79
CA PHE A 170 3.33 7.95 12.90
C PHE A 170 3.77 6.59 12.34
N ARG A 171 4.92 6.10 12.76
CA ARG A 171 5.56 4.89 12.22
C ARG A 171 5.76 3.85 13.30
N PHE A 172 5.28 2.64 13.03
CA PHE A 172 5.48 1.45 13.87
C PHE A 172 6.11 0.36 13.01
N LEU A 173 7.42 0.16 13.19
CA LEU A 173 8.21 -0.76 12.37
C LEU A 173 8.48 -2.05 13.14
N GLY A 174 8.52 -3.19 12.43
CA GLY A 174 8.86 -4.48 13.04
C GLY A 174 7.81 -5.05 14.00
N VAL A 175 6.53 -4.66 13.83
CA VAL A 175 5.43 -5.20 14.65
C VAL A 175 5.20 -6.68 14.30
N ARG A 176 5.26 -7.55 15.31
CA ARG A 176 5.08 -8.99 15.14
C ARG A 176 3.59 -9.35 15.06
N TYR A 177 3.19 -9.95 13.94
CA TYR A 177 1.85 -10.54 13.78
C TYR A 177 1.83 -12.07 14.01
N ALA A 178 3.00 -12.73 13.91
CA ALA A 178 3.15 -14.17 14.05
C ALA A 178 4.34 -14.54 14.97
N GLN A 179 4.27 -15.71 15.58
CA GLN A 179 5.44 -16.36 16.18
C GLN A 179 6.42 -16.77 15.07
N GLU A 180 7.70 -16.95 15.42
CA GLU A 180 8.69 -17.49 14.48
C GLU A 180 8.25 -18.90 14.05
N PRO A 181 7.87 -19.11 12.77
CA PRO A 181 7.32 -20.37 12.35
C PRO A 181 8.43 -21.41 12.26
N LYS A 182 8.07 -22.67 12.55
CA LYS A 182 8.92 -23.79 12.15
C LYS A 182 9.02 -23.84 10.63
N ARG A 183 10.15 -24.33 10.14
CA ARG A 183 10.37 -24.47 8.70
C ARG A 183 9.30 -25.39 8.10
N PHE A 184 8.63 -24.90 7.04
CA PHE A 184 7.55 -25.60 6.35
C PHE A 184 6.34 -25.94 7.24
N ASP A 185 6.02 -25.07 8.20
CA ASP A 185 4.85 -25.19 9.05
C ASP A 185 3.99 -23.90 8.99
N TYR A 186 2.72 -23.98 9.32
CA TYR A 186 1.88 -22.78 9.38
C TYR A 186 2.25 -21.93 10.59
N ALA A 187 2.31 -20.60 10.39
CA ALA A 187 2.62 -19.68 11.46
C ALA A 187 1.45 -19.59 12.45
N GLU A 188 1.76 -19.44 13.73
CA GLU A 188 0.77 -19.16 14.77
C GLU A 188 0.73 -17.66 15.08
N ALA A 189 -0.45 -17.16 15.43
CA ALA A 189 -0.62 -15.76 15.82
C ALA A 189 0.30 -15.39 16.99
N HIS A 190 0.97 -14.24 16.87
CA HIS A 190 1.72 -13.65 17.98
C HIS A 190 0.75 -13.14 19.04
N LYS A 191 0.91 -13.61 20.28
CA LYS A 191 0.15 -13.11 21.43
C LYS A 191 1.07 -12.25 22.27
N GLY A 192 0.63 -11.03 22.55
CA GLY A 192 1.42 -10.13 23.37
C GLY A 192 1.64 -10.63 24.79
N ASP A 193 2.81 -10.30 25.32
CA ASP A 193 3.31 -10.77 26.62
C ASP A 193 2.64 -10.11 27.84
N GLY A 194 1.71 -9.18 27.64
CA GLY A 194 1.04 -8.46 28.73
C GLY A 194 1.90 -7.36 29.34
N GLY A 195 2.74 -6.70 28.52
CA GLY A 195 3.65 -5.63 28.92
C GLY A 195 3.10 -4.68 30.00
N LEU A 196 3.99 -4.28 30.92
CA LEU A 196 3.65 -3.46 32.10
C LEU A 196 2.86 -2.21 31.68
N PRO A 197 1.73 -1.90 32.36
CA PRO A 197 1.01 -0.66 32.11
C PRO A 197 1.89 0.53 32.47
N VAL A 198 2.05 1.48 31.55
CA VAL A 198 2.47 2.85 31.87
C VAL A 198 1.45 3.38 32.90
N PRO A 199 1.84 4.08 33.99
CA PRO A 199 0.95 4.33 35.13
C PRO A 199 -0.39 4.94 34.71
N GLN A 200 -1.44 4.14 34.81
CA GLN A 200 -2.81 4.55 34.60
C GLN A 200 -3.22 5.49 35.73
N TYR A 201 -3.60 6.73 35.39
CA TYR A 201 -4.74 7.31 36.09
C TYR A 201 -5.97 6.53 35.66
N LEU A 202 -6.46 5.69 36.56
CA LEU A 202 -7.70 4.94 36.43
C LEU A 202 -8.85 5.87 36.02
N ASP A 203 -9.55 5.50 34.95
CA ASP A 203 -10.97 5.15 35.11
C ASP A 203 -11.28 3.95 34.20
N THR A 204 -11.58 2.85 34.87
CA THR A 204 -12.23 1.61 34.43
C THR A 204 -12.55 1.46 32.94
N VAL A 205 -11.88 0.51 32.27
CA VAL A 205 -12.33 -0.08 31.01
C VAL A 205 -13.64 -0.84 31.28
N PRO A 206 -14.79 -0.44 30.72
CA PRO A 206 -16.02 -1.21 30.85
C PRO A 206 -15.91 -2.50 30.02
N PRO A 207 -16.62 -3.57 30.40
CA PRO A 207 -16.65 -4.79 29.61
C PRO A 207 -17.25 -4.52 28.23
N ARG A 208 -16.74 -5.22 27.20
CA ARG A 208 -17.24 -5.25 25.82
C ARG A 208 -18.76 -5.01 25.77
N THR A 209 -19.14 -3.77 25.52
CA THR A 209 -20.52 -3.36 25.29
C THR A 209 -20.55 -2.48 24.06
N LYS A 210 -21.47 -2.88 23.17
CA LYS A 210 -21.95 -2.26 21.94
C LYS A 210 -21.57 -0.78 21.73
N CYS A 211 -21.08 -0.52 20.51
CA CYS A 211 -21.02 0.80 19.87
C CYS A 211 -20.11 1.84 20.55
N THR A 212 -18.80 1.59 20.62
CA THR A 212 -17.84 2.71 20.55
C THR A 212 -17.98 3.34 19.17
N GLN A 213 -18.27 4.64 19.13
CA GLN A 213 -18.61 5.31 17.87
C GLN A 213 -17.45 5.19 16.86
N LYS A 214 -17.73 4.62 15.68
CA LYS A 214 -16.84 4.57 14.49
C LYS A 214 -16.43 5.95 13.95
N LYS A 215 -16.57 7.03 14.74
CA LYS A 215 -16.31 8.39 14.27
C LYS A 215 -14.80 8.57 14.08
N ASN A 216 -14.43 8.87 12.83
CA ASN A 216 -13.09 9.31 12.40
C ASN A 216 -12.01 8.24 12.25
N LEU A 217 -12.37 6.96 12.08
CA LEU A 217 -11.39 5.94 11.66
C LEU A 217 -11.04 6.12 10.17
N LYS A 218 -9.78 5.89 9.82
CA LYS A 218 -9.26 5.98 8.44
C LYS A 218 -9.37 4.63 7.73
N PRO A 219 -9.59 4.60 6.40
CA PRO A 219 -9.43 3.35 5.66
C PRO A 219 -7.99 2.82 5.77
N VAL A 220 -7.83 1.51 5.61
CA VAL A 220 -6.55 0.82 5.75
C VAL A 220 -6.16 0.24 4.39
N MET A 221 -5.01 0.65 3.87
CA MET A 221 -4.38 0.02 2.71
C MET A 221 -3.38 -1.02 3.20
N PHE A 222 -3.57 -2.28 2.79
CA PHE A 222 -2.77 -3.43 3.21
C PHE A 222 -1.87 -3.88 2.05
N TRP A 223 -0.59 -3.52 2.10
CA TRP A 223 0.38 -3.72 1.03
C TRP A 223 1.05 -5.09 1.08
N ILE A 224 1.04 -5.77 -0.06
CA ILE A 224 1.70 -7.06 -0.31
C ILE A 224 2.76 -6.84 -1.39
N HIS A 225 4.04 -6.93 -1.01
CA HIS A 225 5.13 -6.71 -1.95
C HIS A 225 5.22 -7.81 -3.02
N GLY A 226 5.66 -7.43 -4.22
CA GLY A 226 6.00 -8.34 -5.32
C GLY A 226 7.35 -9.04 -5.13
N GLY A 227 7.94 -9.49 -6.25
CA GLY A 227 9.24 -10.17 -6.28
C GLY A 227 9.16 -11.66 -6.61
N ALA A 228 8.27 -12.04 -7.53
CA ALA A 228 8.14 -13.42 -8.04
C ALA A 228 7.93 -14.50 -6.95
N PHE A 229 7.41 -14.12 -5.78
CA PHE A 229 7.35 -14.97 -4.58
C PHE A 229 8.71 -15.49 -4.08
N THR A 230 9.84 -15.03 -4.61
CA THR A 230 11.20 -15.47 -4.24
C THR A 230 12.03 -14.35 -3.61
N GLY A 231 11.66 -13.09 -3.84
CA GLY A 231 12.30 -11.89 -3.30
C GLY A 231 11.28 -10.83 -2.87
N GLY A 232 11.79 -9.68 -2.43
CA GLY A 232 10.99 -8.55 -1.95
C GLY A 232 10.97 -8.42 -0.42
N SER A 233 10.54 -7.25 0.06
CA SER A 233 10.44 -6.93 1.49
C SER A 233 9.51 -5.74 1.71
N ALA A 234 8.78 -5.73 2.82
CA ALA A 234 8.03 -4.57 3.29
C ALA A 234 8.94 -3.39 3.73
N ASN A 235 10.23 -3.64 3.94
CA ASN A 235 11.21 -2.61 4.28
C ASN A 235 11.84 -1.95 3.03
N ASP A 236 11.38 -2.29 1.83
CA ASP A 236 11.86 -1.64 0.61
C ASP A 236 11.45 -0.17 0.62
N HIS A 237 12.46 0.71 0.62
CA HIS A 237 12.29 2.15 0.68
C HIS A 237 11.58 2.73 -0.55
N THR A 238 11.56 2.01 -1.67
CA THR A 238 10.81 2.37 -2.87
C THR A 238 9.30 2.47 -2.57
N PHE A 239 8.83 1.75 -1.56
CA PHE A 239 7.41 1.69 -1.18
C PHE A 239 7.12 2.36 0.17
N ASP A 240 7.92 3.38 0.57
CA ASP A 240 7.65 4.12 1.81
C ASP A 240 6.27 4.79 1.79
N GLY A 241 5.43 4.40 2.74
CA GLY A 241 4.03 4.81 2.80
C GLY A 241 3.74 6.23 3.26
N SER A 242 4.74 7.04 3.61
CA SER A 242 4.48 8.31 4.29
C SER A 242 3.70 9.29 3.44
N ASN A 243 3.96 9.27 2.13
CA ASN A 243 3.25 10.12 1.18
C ASN A 243 1.78 9.72 1.07
N ILE A 244 1.48 8.43 0.88
CA ILE A 244 0.08 7.98 0.77
C ILE A 244 -0.68 8.16 2.09
N VAL A 245 -0.03 7.97 3.25
CA VAL A 245 -0.64 8.20 4.57
C VAL A 245 -0.98 9.67 4.80
N SER A 246 -0.02 10.57 4.58
CA SER A 246 -0.19 12.00 4.85
C SER A 246 -1.05 12.70 3.81
N ARG A 247 -0.82 12.46 2.52
CA ARG A 247 -1.59 13.05 1.42
C ARG A 247 -2.95 12.35 1.24
N GLY A 248 -2.95 11.03 1.18
CA GLY A 248 -4.14 10.22 0.90
C GLY A 248 -5.12 10.03 2.05
N ASP A 249 -4.80 10.46 3.28
CA ASP A 249 -5.65 10.27 4.47
C ASP A 249 -6.04 8.80 4.71
N VAL A 250 -5.04 7.92 4.64
CA VAL A 250 -5.20 6.48 4.87
C VAL A 250 -4.21 6.00 5.93
N ILE A 251 -4.38 4.76 6.38
CA ILE A 251 -3.34 4.01 7.10
C ILE A 251 -2.74 3.00 6.14
N LEU A 252 -1.41 2.94 6.07
CA LEU A 252 -0.72 1.88 5.32
C LEU A 252 -0.20 0.83 6.29
N VAL A 253 -0.46 -0.44 5.99
CA VAL A 253 0.17 -1.59 6.64
C VAL A 253 0.93 -2.38 5.57
N ALA A 254 2.25 -2.43 5.65
CA ALA A 254 3.10 -3.25 4.79
C ALA A 254 3.60 -4.48 5.56
N ILE A 255 3.55 -5.66 4.93
CA ILE A 255 3.86 -6.93 5.59
C ILE A 255 4.97 -7.70 4.89
N ASN A 256 5.78 -8.42 5.67
CA ASN A 256 6.65 -9.47 5.15
C ASN A 256 5.91 -10.80 5.23
N TYR A 257 6.15 -11.68 4.27
CA TYR A 257 5.65 -13.06 4.24
C TYR A 257 6.77 -14.01 3.78
N ARG A 258 6.65 -15.32 4.06
CA ARG A 258 7.69 -16.28 3.63
C ARG A 258 7.72 -16.43 2.10
N LEU A 259 8.94 -16.48 1.57
CA LEU A 259 9.24 -16.55 0.13
C LEU A 259 9.90 -17.88 -0.25
N GLY A 260 9.93 -18.16 -1.56
CA GLY A 260 10.53 -19.33 -2.18
C GLY A 260 10.02 -20.63 -1.55
N LYS A 261 10.93 -21.58 -1.37
CA LYS A 261 10.60 -22.87 -0.73
C LYS A 261 10.01 -22.70 0.66
N LEU A 262 10.46 -21.72 1.45
CA LEU A 262 9.97 -21.51 2.81
C LEU A 262 8.49 -21.08 2.83
N GLY A 263 8.05 -20.39 1.77
CA GLY A 263 6.68 -19.94 1.60
C GLY A 263 5.79 -20.92 0.82
N PHE A 264 6.34 -21.65 -0.15
CA PHE A 264 5.53 -22.25 -1.23
C PHE A 264 5.89 -23.69 -1.55
N LEU A 265 6.71 -24.37 -0.73
CA LEU A 265 6.97 -25.79 -0.92
C LEU A 265 5.73 -26.63 -0.64
N ALA A 266 5.29 -27.37 -1.67
CA ALA A 266 4.24 -28.37 -1.60
C ALA A 266 4.79 -29.73 -2.08
N LEU A 267 4.48 -30.81 -1.36
CA LEU A 267 4.85 -32.19 -1.66
C LEU A 267 3.62 -33.09 -1.51
N ASP A 268 3.59 -34.20 -2.25
CA ASP A 268 2.58 -35.26 -2.09
C ASP A 268 2.97 -36.21 -0.93
N ASP A 269 3.16 -35.63 0.27
CA ASP A 269 3.48 -36.36 1.51
C ASP A 269 2.37 -36.24 2.57
N GLY A 270 1.34 -35.43 2.29
CA GLY A 270 0.22 -35.15 3.20
C GLY A 270 0.55 -34.21 4.37
N GLU A 271 1.80 -33.76 4.50
CA GLU A 271 2.26 -32.87 5.58
C GLU A 271 2.69 -31.51 5.02
N THR A 272 3.43 -31.51 3.90
CA THR A 272 4.00 -30.33 3.26
C THR A 272 3.04 -29.78 2.20
N ASN A 273 2.05 -29.00 2.61
CA ASN A 273 0.91 -28.64 1.75
C ASN A 273 1.06 -27.33 0.95
N GLY A 274 2.18 -26.61 1.08
CA GLY A 274 2.39 -25.32 0.40
C GLY A 274 1.61 -24.15 1.02
N ASN A 275 1.58 -23.03 0.31
CA ASN A 275 0.87 -21.80 0.69
C ASN A 275 1.18 -21.24 2.09
N TYR A 276 2.34 -21.57 2.67
CA TYR A 276 2.79 -20.98 3.94
C TYR A 276 2.92 -19.46 3.85
N GLY A 277 3.40 -18.93 2.72
CA GLY A 277 3.45 -17.49 2.47
C GLY A 277 2.04 -16.85 2.42
N LEU A 278 1.08 -17.50 1.75
CA LEU A 278 -0.31 -17.03 1.71
C LEU A 278 -0.99 -17.11 3.09
N ALA A 279 -0.66 -18.12 3.88
CA ALA A 279 -1.07 -18.25 5.27
C ALA A 279 -0.52 -17.11 6.14
N ASP A 280 0.75 -16.75 5.96
CA ASP A 280 1.36 -15.61 6.66
C ASP A 280 0.64 -14.29 6.33
N ILE A 281 0.32 -14.06 5.05
CA ILE A 281 -0.45 -12.88 4.60
C ILE A 281 -1.83 -12.86 5.27
N THR A 282 -2.53 -13.99 5.27
CA THR A 282 -3.87 -14.12 5.89
C THR A 282 -3.82 -13.87 7.40
N LEU A 283 -2.79 -14.39 8.08
CA LEU A 283 -2.57 -14.20 9.51
C LEU A 283 -2.23 -12.73 9.85
N ALA A 284 -1.45 -12.06 9.01
CA ALA A 284 -1.18 -10.64 9.16
C ALA A 284 -2.45 -9.80 8.98
N LEU A 285 -3.32 -10.16 8.02
CA LEU A 285 -4.61 -9.52 7.83
C LEU A 285 -5.52 -9.72 9.06
N ASP A 286 -5.53 -10.90 9.68
CA ASP A 286 -6.24 -11.14 10.94
C ASP A 286 -5.71 -10.26 12.08
N TRP A 287 -4.39 -10.10 12.18
CA TRP A 287 -3.78 -9.20 13.16
C TRP A 287 -4.22 -7.75 12.93
N VAL A 288 -4.24 -7.28 11.68
CA VAL A 288 -4.70 -5.93 11.32
C VAL A 288 -6.15 -5.75 11.72
N ARG A 289 -7.05 -6.66 11.34
CA ARG A 289 -8.47 -6.56 11.72
C ARG A 289 -8.68 -6.50 13.23
N ALA A 290 -7.89 -7.24 14.00
CA ALA A 290 -8.00 -7.28 15.45
C ALA A 290 -7.44 -6.02 16.15
N ASN A 291 -6.49 -5.30 15.52
CA ASN A 291 -5.67 -4.32 16.23
C ASN A 291 -5.65 -2.92 15.60
N ILE A 292 -5.97 -2.76 14.31
CA ILE A 292 -5.71 -1.52 13.56
C ILE A 292 -6.53 -0.32 14.05
N GLN A 293 -7.65 -0.59 14.73
CA GLN A 293 -8.45 0.45 15.38
C GLN A 293 -7.65 1.24 16.44
N ASN A 294 -6.69 0.61 17.12
CA ASN A 294 -5.83 1.28 18.10
C ASN A 294 -4.86 2.28 17.45
N PHE A 295 -4.63 2.13 16.15
CA PHE A 295 -3.81 3.03 15.33
C PHE A 295 -4.67 4.05 14.56
N GLY A 296 -6.00 4.06 14.79
CA GLY A 296 -6.95 4.94 14.11
C GLY A 296 -7.51 4.39 12.79
N GLY A 297 -7.29 3.10 12.48
CA GLY A 297 -7.78 2.46 11.26
C GLY A 297 -9.13 1.78 11.40
N ASP A 298 -9.86 1.70 10.30
CA ASP A 298 -11.16 1.06 10.23
C ASP A 298 -10.99 -0.41 9.77
N PRO A 299 -11.18 -1.39 10.67
CA PRO A 299 -11.01 -2.80 10.32
C PRO A 299 -12.06 -3.32 9.33
N ASP A 300 -13.13 -2.54 9.07
CA ASP A 300 -14.17 -2.87 8.09
C ASP A 300 -13.93 -2.18 6.73
N ARG A 301 -12.92 -1.31 6.61
CA ARG A 301 -12.52 -0.65 5.36
C ARG A 301 -11.05 -0.90 5.06
N ILE A 302 -10.72 -2.19 4.90
CA ILE A 302 -9.41 -2.64 4.47
C ILE A 302 -9.43 -2.84 2.95
N THR A 303 -8.47 -2.23 2.26
CA THR A 303 -8.18 -2.47 0.84
C THR A 303 -6.85 -3.21 0.75
N VAL A 304 -6.88 -4.47 0.32
CA VAL A 304 -5.66 -5.25 0.04
C VAL A 304 -5.11 -4.84 -1.33
N PHE A 305 -3.81 -4.63 -1.43
CA PHE A 305 -3.20 -4.27 -2.70
C PHE A 305 -1.76 -4.78 -2.77
N GLY A 306 -1.31 -5.07 -3.97
CA GLY A 306 0.03 -5.60 -4.20
C GLY A 306 0.37 -5.60 -5.66
N GLN A 307 1.66 -5.67 -5.96
CA GLN A 307 2.19 -5.61 -7.32
C GLN A 307 2.85 -6.93 -7.74
N SER A 308 2.70 -7.32 -9.01
CA SER A 308 3.30 -8.55 -9.55
C SER A 308 2.86 -9.80 -8.78
N ALA A 309 3.78 -10.56 -8.19
CA ALA A 309 3.47 -11.64 -7.26
C ALA A 309 2.56 -11.20 -6.08
N GLY A 310 2.67 -9.95 -5.62
CA GLY A 310 1.77 -9.37 -4.62
C GLY A 310 0.35 -9.14 -5.15
N ALA A 311 0.20 -8.85 -6.45
CA ALA A 311 -1.10 -8.84 -7.12
C ALA A 311 -1.67 -10.26 -7.26
N GLY A 312 -0.82 -11.24 -7.57
CA GLY A 312 -1.19 -12.66 -7.56
C GLY A 312 -1.66 -13.14 -6.17
N ALA A 313 -1.00 -12.70 -5.10
CA ALA A 313 -1.45 -12.92 -3.73
C ALA A 313 -2.76 -12.19 -3.42
N THR A 314 -2.94 -10.96 -3.89
CA THR A 314 -4.19 -10.21 -3.76
C THR A 314 -5.34 -10.96 -4.43
N ARG A 315 -5.14 -11.44 -5.67
CA ARG A 315 -6.08 -12.32 -6.38
C ARG A 315 -6.37 -13.59 -5.57
N ALA A 316 -5.35 -14.24 -5.00
CA ALA A 316 -5.50 -15.40 -4.14
C ALA A 316 -6.36 -15.14 -2.90
N LEU A 317 -6.24 -13.96 -2.28
CA LEU A 317 -7.10 -13.56 -1.16
C LEU A 317 -8.56 -13.37 -1.58
N ILE A 318 -8.83 -12.90 -2.80
CA ILE A 318 -10.20 -12.83 -3.34
C ILE A 318 -10.81 -14.23 -3.47
N ALA A 319 -10.02 -15.21 -3.95
CA ALA A 319 -10.45 -16.60 -4.09
C ALA A 319 -10.55 -17.35 -2.74
N SER A 320 -9.80 -16.95 -1.73
CA SER A 320 -9.55 -17.78 -0.55
C SER A 320 -10.73 -17.82 0.42
N PRO A 321 -11.22 -19.03 0.80
CA PRO A 321 -12.22 -19.17 1.86
C PRO A 321 -11.75 -18.59 3.21
N GLU A 322 -10.46 -18.71 3.50
CA GLU A 322 -9.85 -18.19 4.74
C GLU A 322 -9.74 -16.67 4.75
N ALA A 323 -9.86 -15.98 3.61
CA ALA A 323 -9.80 -14.52 3.52
C ALA A 323 -11.17 -13.85 3.29
N LYS A 324 -12.22 -14.63 3.04
CA LYS A 324 -13.58 -14.14 2.81
C LYS A 324 -14.07 -13.24 3.96
N GLY A 325 -14.52 -12.03 3.62
CA GLY A 325 -15.02 -11.04 4.59
C GLY A 325 -13.96 -10.40 5.48
N LYS A 326 -12.67 -10.50 5.10
CA LYS A 326 -11.56 -9.85 5.84
C LYS A 326 -11.15 -8.48 5.26
N PHE A 327 -11.58 -8.15 4.06
CA PHE A 327 -11.28 -6.89 3.37
C PHE A 327 -12.49 -6.46 2.52
N ALA A 328 -12.55 -5.19 2.17
CA ALA A 328 -13.68 -4.58 1.46
C ALA A 328 -13.29 -4.08 0.06
N GLY A 329 -12.00 -3.89 -0.22
CA GLY A 329 -11.48 -3.52 -1.53
C GLY A 329 -10.23 -4.32 -1.90
N ALA A 330 -9.96 -4.45 -3.20
CA ALA A 330 -8.75 -5.06 -3.71
C ALA A 330 -8.15 -4.24 -4.86
N ILE A 331 -6.81 -4.13 -4.90
CA ILE A 331 -6.05 -3.54 -6.01
C ILE A 331 -4.88 -4.44 -6.42
N PRO A 332 -5.12 -5.44 -7.31
CA PRO A 332 -4.07 -6.15 -8.00
C PRO A 332 -3.41 -5.24 -9.05
N LEU A 333 -2.14 -4.88 -8.84
CA LEU A 333 -1.33 -4.09 -9.77
C LEU A 333 -0.48 -5.04 -10.62
N SER A 334 -0.71 -5.09 -11.94
CA SER A 334 0.09 -5.91 -12.86
C SER A 334 0.03 -7.39 -12.48
N ASN A 335 -1.19 -7.95 -12.54
CA ASN A 335 -1.49 -9.27 -12.00
C ASN A 335 -0.86 -10.41 -12.81
N LEU A 336 -0.11 -11.23 -12.09
CA LEU A 336 0.69 -12.29 -12.63
C LEU A 336 -0.16 -13.57 -12.77
N GLY A 337 -0.70 -13.84 -13.98
CA GLY A 337 -1.66 -14.93 -14.15
C GLY A 337 -1.85 -15.60 -15.51
N GLY A 338 -1.19 -15.12 -16.58
CA GLY A 338 -1.35 -15.66 -17.94
C GLY A 338 -0.38 -16.79 -18.34
N LEU A 339 -0.04 -16.88 -19.63
CA LEU A 339 0.88 -17.89 -20.19
C LEU A 339 2.31 -17.70 -19.68
N GLY A 340 3.13 -18.76 -19.78
CA GLY A 340 4.59 -18.70 -19.53
C GLY A 340 5.00 -18.63 -18.06
N TYR A 341 4.11 -18.14 -17.20
CA TYR A 341 4.21 -18.25 -15.76
C TYR A 341 3.18 -19.27 -15.30
N GLY A 342 3.57 -20.30 -14.54
CA GLY A 342 2.63 -21.34 -14.08
C GLY A 342 1.35 -20.73 -13.52
N THR A 343 0.20 -21.38 -13.72
CA THR A 343 -1.09 -20.85 -13.24
C THR A 343 -0.91 -20.41 -11.79
N THR A 344 -1.33 -19.17 -11.48
CA THR A 344 -1.13 -18.58 -10.14
C THR A 344 -1.49 -19.59 -9.07
N TYR A 345 -2.57 -20.36 -9.30
CA TYR A 345 -2.96 -21.51 -8.51
C TYR A 345 -2.66 -22.79 -9.31
N SER A 346 -1.58 -23.46 -8.94
CA SER A 346 -1.17 -24.70 -9.60
C SER A 346 -1.74 -25.91 -8.85
N ASN A 347 -2.25 -26.89 -9.58
CA ASN A 347 -2.43 -28.23 -9.00
C ASN A 347 -1.06 -28.74 -8.52
N GLN A 348 -1.00 -29.37 -7.34
CA GLN A 348 0.25 -29.82 -6.70
C GLN A 348 1.25 -30.30 -7.75
N LEU A 349 2.47 -29.74 -7.74
CA LEU A 349 3.51 -29.93 -8.75
C LEU A 349 3.69 -31.42 -9.14
N HIS A 350 2.93 -31.87 -10.13
CA HIS A 350 3.09 -33.18 -10.73
C HIS A 350 4.33 -33.12 -11.62
N GLY A 351 5.50 -33.43 -11.04
CA GLY A 351 6.59 -34.04 -11.82
C GLY A 351 7.95 -33.36 -11.84
N ARG A 352 8.23 -32.28 -11.09
CA ARG A 352 9.58 -31.67 -11.08
C ARG A 352 10.22 -31.39 -9.72
N ALA A 353 9.48 -31.44 -8.61
CA ALA A 353 10.08 -31.52 -7.28
C ALA A 353 10.52 -32.97 -7.02
N LEU A 354 11.73 -33.30 -7.50
CA LEU A 354 12.55 -34.47 -7.21
C LEU A 354 11.87 -35.74 -6.67
N SER A 355 12.22 -36.86 -7.31
CA SER A 355 12.20 -38.25 -6.85
C SER A 355 12.88 -38.52 -5.48
N CYS A 356 12.63 -37.71 -4.45
CA CYS A 356 13.05 -37.95 -3.09
C CYS A 356 12.03 -38.85 -2.41
N ARG A 357 12.15 -40.17 -2.62
CA ARG A 357 11.72 -41.16 -1.63
C ARG A 357 12.59 -41.00 -0.39
N LEU A 358 12.38 -39.97 0.42
CA LEU A 358 13.10 -39.75 1.67
C LEU A 358 12.13 -39.80 2.84
N SER A 359 12.48 -40.61 3.84
CA SER A 359 11.69 -40.82 5.06
C SER A 359 11.38 -39.52 5.83
N PRO A 360 10.27 -39.43 6.58
CA PRO A 360 9.52 -38.18 6.78
C PRO A 360 10.08 -37.12 7.74
N ARG A 361 11.35 -37.18 8.20
CA ARG A 361 11.87 -36.18 9.17
C ARG A 361 13.31 -35.71 8.94
N GLY A 362 14.12 -36.46 8.21
CA GLY A 362 15.53 -36.10 7.94
C GLY A 362 15.78 -35.40 6.60
N ALA A 363 14.75 -35.26 5.76
CA ALA A 363 14.85 -34.77 4.38
C ALA A 363 14.66 -33.24 4.25
N LEU A 364 13.80 -32.65 5.08
CA LEU A 364 13.42 -31.23 5.02
C LEU A 364 14.61 -30.28 5.24
N ASP A 365 15.58 -30.68 6.07
CA ASP A 365 16.83 -29.92 6.27
C ASP A 365 17.71 -29.88 5.00
N LYS A 366 17.66 -30.94 4.17
CA LYS A 366 18.40 -31.01 2.91
C LYS A 366 17.67 -30.34 1.74
N ILE A 367 16.35 -30.17 1.79
CA ILE A 367 15.55 -29.53 0.73
C ILE A 367 15.92 -28.05 0.54
N GLY A 368 16.40 -27.38 1.59
CA GLY A 368 16.98 -26.04 1.48
C GLY A 368 18.10 -25.94 0.44
N SER A 369 18.86 -27.02 0.23
CA SER A 369 20.02 -27.08 -0.67
C SER A 369 19.74 -27.58 -2.10
N LEU A 370 18.50 -27.99 -2.41
CA LEU A 370 18.15 -28.50 -3.75
C LEU A 370 18.04 -27.36 -4.80
N GLY A 371 18.42 -27.57 -6.05
CA GLY A 371 18.14 -26.62 -7.13
C GLY A 371 16.65 -26.64 -7.55
N GLY A 372 16.15 -25.53 -8.11
CA GLY A 372 14.78 -25.38 -8.61
C GLY A 372 13.97 -24.26 -7.92
N GLU A 373 13.24 -23.46 -8.71
CA GLU A 373 12.40 -22.37 -8.21
C GLU A 373 11.03 -22.89 -7.76
N VAL A 374 10.84 -23.03 -6.45
CA VAL A 374 9.55 -23.35 -5.83
C VAL A 374 8.94 -22.06 -5.33
N ARG A 375 7.95 -21.54 -6.05
CA ARG A 375 7.45 -20.16 -5.88
C ARG A 375 5.97 -19.95 -6.24
N PHE A 376 5.20 -21.00 -6.44
CA PHE A 376 3.82 -20.90 -6.95
C PHE A 376 2.82 -21.17 -5.83
N LEU A 377 1.64 -20.53 -5.89
CA LEU A 377 0.53 -20.91 -5.03
C LEU A 377 -0.04 -22.23 -5.53
N VAL A 378 -0.53 -23.06 -4.61
CA VAL A 378 -1.03 -24.39 -4.93
C VAL A 378 -2.46 -24.58 -4.46
N VAL A 379 -3.22 -25.43 -5.14
CA VAL A 379 -4.54 -25.85 -4.65
C VAL A 379 -4.35 -26.81 -3.49
N ASP A 380 -4.50 -26.30 -2.26
CA ASP A 380 -4.29 -27.04 -1.01
C ASP A 380 -5.59 -27.46 -0.32
N GLY A 381 -6.74 -27.05 -0.86
CA GLY A 381 -8.08 -27.32 -0.31
C GLY A 381 -8.42 -26.51 0.94
N LYS A 382 -7.53 -25.62 1.41
CA LYS A 382 -7.74 -24.76 2.59
C LYS A 382 -7.70 -23.29 2.21
N TYR A 383 -6.55 -22.81 1.74
CA TYR A 383 -6.39 -21.42 1.31
C TYR A 383 -6.82 -21.25 -0.14
N LEU A 384 -6.60 -22.26 -0.99
CA LEU A 384 -7.07 -22.28 -2.37
C LEU A 384 -7.76 -23.60 -2.66
N THR A 385 -8.99 -23.53 -3.15
CA THR A 385 -9.85 -24.70 -3.43
C THR A 385 -10.03 -24.97 -4.92
N SER A 386 -9.53 -24.09 -5.78
CA SER A 386 -9.57 -24.16 -7.24
C SER A 386 -8.25 -23.68 -7.83
N ASP A 387 -7.93 -24.14 -9.04
CA ASP A 387 -6.77 -23.75 -9.84
C ASP A 387 -6.97 -22.40 -10.57
N GLU A 388 -8.14 -21.80 -10.42
CA GLU A 388 -8.49 -20.49 -10.96
C GLU A 388 -9.31 -19.67 -9.96
N LEU A 389 -9.44 -18.36 -10.22
CA LEU A 389 -10.38 -17.52 -9.47
C LEU A 389 -11.80 -18.00 -9.78
N PRO A 390 -12.64 -18.34 -8.78
CA PRO A 390 -14.01 -18.81 -9.03
C PRO A 390 -14.87 -17.66 -9.57
N LEU A 391 -14.87 -17.51 -10.89
CA LEU A 391 -15.61 -16.49 -11.63
C LEU A 391 -17.01 -16.98 -12.04
N SER A 392 -17.55 -17.94 -11.30
CA SER A 392 -18.94 -18.37 -11.36
C SER A 392 -19.49 -18.63 -9.95
N GLY A 393 -20.79 -18.42 -9.74
CA GLY A 393 -21.46 -18.69 -8.46
C GLY A 393 -21.87 -17.43 -7.69
N ASP A 394 -21.47 -17.37 -6.42
CA ASP A 394 -21.90 -16.32 -5.48
C ASP A 394 -21.19 -14.98 -5.77
N VAL A 395 -21.92 -13.88 -5.60
CA VAL A 395 -21.40 -12.50 -5.66
C VAL A 395 -20.13 -12.35 -4.82
N LEU A 396 -19.12 -11.71 -5.40
CA LEU A 396 -17.87 -11.39 -4.71
C LEU A 396 -18.10 -10.18 -3.79
N ASP A 397 -17.86 -10.37 -2.49
CA ASP A 397 -17.98 -9.32 -1.46
C ASP A 397 -16.72 -8.44 -1.40
N VAL A 398 -16.36 -7.83 -2.53
CA VAL A 398 -15.17 -6.96 -2.68
C VAL A 398 -15.40 -5.89 -3.74
N ASN A 399 -14.91 -4.68 -3.50
CA ASN A 399 -14.78 -3.67 -4.54
C ASN A 399 -13.44 -3.83 -5.27
N LEU A 400 -13.45 -3.87 -6.60
CA LEU A 400 -12.25 -4.14 -7.39
C LEU A 400 -11.84 -2.94 -8.23
N MET A 401 -10.57 -2.54 -8.08
CA MET A 401 -9.83 -1.73 -9.03
C MET A 401 -8.61 -2.53 -9.45
N MET A 402 -8.28 -2.63 -10.74
CA MET A 402 -7.12 -3.40 -11.18
C MET A 402 -6.58 -2.86 -12.50
N GLY A 403 -5.35 -3.22 -12.84
CA GLY A 403 -4.76 -2.77 -14.10
C GLY A 403 -3.29 -3.07 -14.20
N ILE A 404 -2.71 -2.68 -15.34
CA ILE A 404 -1.36 -3.04 -15.77
C ILE A 404 -0.59 -1.80 -16.26
N THR A 405 0.66 -1.98 -16.68
CA THR A 405 1.38 -1.01 -17.52
C THR A 405 1.32 -1.40 -18.99
N ALA A 406 1.49 -0.45 -19.92
CA ALA A 406 1.35 -0.74 -21.36
C ALA A 406 2.33 -1.80 -21.88
N GLU A 407 3.57 -1.84 -21.34
CA GLU A 407 4.60 -2.82 -21.66
C GLU A 407 5.05 -3.65 -20.44
N ASP A 408 4.07 -4.08 -19.64
CA ASP A 408 4.24 -4.91 -18.44
C ASP A 408 5.05 -6.20 -18.67
N GLY A 409 4.98 -6.77 -19.87
CA GLY A 409 5.69 -7.98 -20.26
C GLY A 409 7.13 -7.77 -20.71
N ALA A 410 7.57 -6.54 -21.00
CA ALA A 410 8.94 -6.28 -21.47
C ALA A 410 10.02 -6.92 -20.60
N PRO A 411 9.91 -6.90 -19.26
CA PRO A 411 10.93 -7.46 -18.39
C PRO A 411 10.82 -8.98 -18.21
N MET A 412 9.76 -9.59 -18.76
CA MET A 412 9.51 -11.04 -18.76
C MET A 412 10.16 -11.76 -19.95
N ILE A 413 10.82 -11.01 -20.83
CA ILE A 413 11.59 -11.51 -21.98
C ILE A 413 13.04 -11.01 -21.87
N SER A 414 14.00 -11.79 -22.38
CA SER A 414 15.40 -11.35 -22.43
C SER A 414 15.59 -10.32 -23.53
N PHE A 415 16.06 -9.13 -23.20
CA PHE A 415 16.51 -8.15 -24.19
C PHE A 415 17.73 -8.67 -24.95
N GLN A 416 17.64 -8.74 -26.28
CA GLN A 416 18.72 -9.18 -27.15
C GLN A 416 19.29 -8.00 -27.92
N ARG A 417 20.62 -7.89 -27.95
CA ARG A 417 21.29 -6.92 -28.83
C ARG A 417 21.46 -7.54 -30.20
N ASP A 418 21.26 -6.74 -31.23
CA ASP A 418 21.53 -7.08 -32.63
C ASP A 418 20.58 -8.15 -33.24
N ILE A 419 19.34 -8.27 -32.73
CA ILE A 419 18.32 -9.13 -33.35
C ILE A 419 17.81 -8.52 -34.67
N THR A 420 17.71 -9.36 -35.71
CA THR A 420 17.14 -9.00 -37.01
C THR A 420 15.64 -9.35 -37.11
N LEU A 421 14.95 -8.81 -38.12
CA LEU A 421 13.55 -9.18 -38.42
C LEU A 421 13.38 -10.67 -38.69
N GLU A 422 14.39 -11.29 -39.31
CA GLU A 422 14.36 -12.71 -39.70
C GLU A 422 14.48 -13.64 -38.49
N GLU A 423 15.07 -13.16 -37.39
CA GLU A 423 15.32 -13.94 -36.16
C GLU A 423 14.23 -13.74 -35.09
N GLN A 424 13.27 -12.82 -35.32
CA GLN A 424 12.24 -12.47 -34.35
C GLN A 424 11.41 -13.68 -33.90
N GLU A 425 10.96 -14.51 -34.84
CA GLU A 425 10.14 -15.70 -34.54
C GLU A 425 10.88 -16.67 -33.60
N GLU A 426 12.10 -17.05 -33.98
CA GLU A 426 12.92 -17.99 -33.20
C GLU A 426 13.19 -17.43 -31.80
N TRP A 427 13.46 -16.14 -31.69
CA TRP A 427 13.67 -15.48 -30.40
C TRP A 427 12.41 -15.51 -29.52
N ILE A 428 11.24 -15.08 -30.01
CA ILE A 428 9.99 -15.09 -29.23
C ILE A 428 9.66 -16.51 -28.75
N ILE A 429 9.79 -17.50 -29.64
CA ILE A 429 9.58 -18.90 -29.29
C ILE A 429 10.57 -19.36 -28.21
N SER A 430 11.84 -18.93 -28.31
CA SER A 430 12.86 -19.25 -27.29
C SER A 430 12.56 -18.67 -25.91
N GLN A 431 11.79 -17.58 -25.83
CA GLN A 431 11.33 -17.00 -24.56
C GLN A 431 10.15 -17.76 -23.95
N GLY A 432 9.60 -18.76 -24.65
CA GLY A 432 8.48 -19.57 -24.18
C GLY A 432 7.10 -19.04 -24.57
N TYR A 433 7.04 -18.09 -25.51
CA TYR A 433 5.78 -17.54 -26.01
C TYR A 433 5.46 -18.03 -27.43
N PRO A 434 4.18 -18.19 -27.80
CA PRO A 434 3.82 -18.49 -29.18
C PRO A 434 4.10 -17.29 -30.10
N TYR A 435 4.37 -17.54 -31.38
CA TYR A 435 4.52 -16.50 -32.40
C TYR A 435 3.39 -16.60 -33.44
N PRO A 436 2.66 -15.52 -33.76
CA PRO A 436 1.57 -15.58 -34.73
C PRO A 436 2.08 -15.63 -36.16
N SER A 437 1.43 -16.44 -36.99
CA SER A 437 1.64 -16.41 -38.44
C SER A 437 1.06 -15.15 -39.10
N ASP A 438 0.14 -14.46 -38.43
CA ASP A 438 -0.47 -13.20 -38.88
C ASP A 438 0.34 -12.00 -38.33
N PRO A 439 1.06 -11.25 -39.18
CA PRO A 439 1.86 -10.12 -38.74
C PRO A 439 1.01 -8.92 -38.26
N GLU A 440 -0.30 -8.89 -38.54
CA GLU A 440 -1.18 -7.82 -38.06
C GLU A 440 -1.50 -7.95 -36.55
N LEU A 441 -1.25 -9.12 -35.93
CA LEU A 441 -1.52 -9.31 -34.50
C LEU A 441 -0.53 -8.54 -33.62
N TYR A 442 0.77 -8.56 -33.93
CA TYR A 442 1.78 -7.77 -33.23
C TYR A 442 2.65 -7.03 -34.25
N PRO A 443 2.13 -5.96 -34.88
CA PRO A 443 2.87 -5.22 -35.88
C PRO A 443 4.08 -4.53 -35.23
N LEU A 444 5.19 -4.49 -35.97
CA LEU A 444 6.39 -3.78 -35.56
C LEU A 444 6.13 -2.26 -35.58
N PRO A 445 6.55 -1.51 -34.55
CA PRO A 445 6.45 -0.06 -34.57
C PRO A 445 7.41 0.53 -35.61
N GLU A 446 7.04 1.70 -36.16
CA GLU A 446 7.89 2.44 -37.09
C GLU A 446 9.06 3.11 -36.34
N LEU A 447 10.17 2.38 -36.20
CA LEU A 447 11.40 2.86 -35.55
C LEU A 447 12.61 2.68 -36.47
N ASP A 448 13.56 3.62 -36.39
CA ASP A 448 14.84 3.51 -37.09
C ASP A 448 15.69 2.32 -36.59
N ASN A 449 15.52 1.96 -35.31
CA ASN A 449 16.21 0.83 -34.69
C ASN A 449 15.36 -0.44 -34.78
N THR A 450 15.69 -1.32 -35.73
CA THR A 450 15.00 -2.59 -35.96
C THR A 450 14.97 -3.51 -34.74
N THR A 451 16.08 -3.61 -34.00
CA THR A 451 16.16 -4.42 -32.77
C THR A 451 15.14 -3.91 -31.75
N MET A 452 15.07 -2.60 -31.54
CA MET A 452 14.10 -1.99 -30.63
C MET A 452 12.65 -2.22 -31.08
N ALA A 453 12.36 -2.19 -32.39
CA ALA A 453 11.03 -2.51 -32.90
C ALA A 453 10.62 -3.96 -32.62
N VAL A 454 11.56 -4.90 -32.79
CA VAL A 454 11.35 -6.32 -32.48
C VAL A 454 11.12 -6.53 -30.98
N ASP A 455 11.93 -5.90 -30.13
CA ASP A 455 11.78 -5.98 -28.67
C ASP A 455 10.44 -5.41 -28.20
N TRP A 456 9.98 -4.31 -28.79
CA TRP A 456 8.70 -3.71 -28.42
C TRP A 456 7.51 -4.60 -28.80
N ALA A 457 7.54 -5.21 -29.99
CA ALA A 457 6.51 -6.17 -30.37
C ALA A 457 6.53 -7.41 -29.46
N GLY A 458 7.72 -7.89 -29.08
CA GLY A 458 7.88 -8.96 -28.09
C GLY A 458 7.33 -8.58 -26.71
N ALA A 459 7.62 -7.35 -26.25
CA ALA A 459 7.13 -6.83 -24.98
C ALA A 459 5.60 -6.78 -24.95
N ARG A 460 4.96 -6.31 -26.03
CA ARG A 460 3.49 -6.29 -26.15
C ARG A 460 2.90 -7.70 -26.13
N LEU A 461 3.52 -8.64 -26.84
CA LEU A 461 3.10 -10.04 -26.82
C LEU A 461 3.20 -10.63 -25.41
N ALA A 462 4.31 -10.40 -24.72
CA ALA A 462 4.49 -10.83 -23.33
C ALA A 462 3.48 -10.14 -22.38
N THR A 463 3.18 -8.84 -22.58
CA THR A 463 2.16 -8.13 -21.80
C THR A 463 0.80 -8.80 -21.96
N ASP A 464 0.41 -9.10 -23.19
CA ASP A 464 -0.87 -9.74 -23.51
C ASP A 464 -0.93 -11.15 -22.95
N ALA A 465 0.13 -11.92 -23.17
CA ALA A 465 0.24 -13.30 -22.74
C ALA A 465 0.22 -13.45 -21.22
N VAL A 466 0.88 -12.57 -20.45
CA VAL A 466 1.11 -12.75 -19.00
C VAL A 466 0.12 -11.95 -18.14
N PHE A 467 -0.28 -10.75 -18.59
CA PHE A 467 -0.99 -9.77 -17.76
C PHE A 467 -2.34 -9.35 -18.36
N ARG A 468 -2.34 -8.68 -19.53
CA ARG A 468 -3.53 -7.99 -20.07
C ARG A 468 -4.70 -8.93 -20.32
N CYS A 469 -4.47 -10.05 -21.00
CA CYS A 469 -5.57 -10.89 -21.45
C CYS A 469 -6.30 -11.56 -20.29
N VAL A 470 -5.57 -12.11 -19.32
CA VAL A 470 -6.19 -12.73 -18.13
C VAL A 470 -6.91 -11.73 -17.24
N ASP A 471 -6.41 -10.50 -17.15
CA ASP A 471 -7.02 -9.45 -16.36
C ASP A 471 -8.31 -8.93 -17.01
N GLN A 472 -8.29 -8.66 -18.31
CA GLN A 472 -9.50 -8.28 -19.06
C GLN A 472 -10.55 -9.40 -19.06
N ALA A 473 -10.14 -10.67 -19.21
CA ALA A 473 -11.04 -11.82 -19.11
C ALA A 473 -11.64 -11.97 -17.70
N THR A 474 -10.84 -11.71 -16.66
CA THR A 474 -11.33 -11.72 -15.27
C THR A 474 -12.43 -10.68 -15.07
N VAL A 475 -12.22 -9.45 -15.55
CA VAL A 475 -13.23 -8.38 -15.46
C VAL A 475 -14.48 -8.73 -16.27
N ALA A 476 -14.32 -9.17 -17.52
CA ALA A 476 -15.44 -9.52 -18.39
C ALA A 476 -16.31 -10.62 -17.75
N ALA A 477 -15.70 -11.70 -17.26
CA ALA A 477 -16.42 -12.80 -16.64
C ALA A 477 -17.08 -12.42 -15.31
N ALA A 478 -16.39 -11.65 -14.45
CA ALA A 478 -16.95 -11.18 -13.19
C ALA A 478 -18.21 -10.32 -13.39
N LEU A 479 -18.21 -9.47 -14.41
CA LEU A 479 -19.36 -8.60 -14.75
C LEU A 479 -20.49 -9.39 -15.41
N ALA A 480 -20.18 -10.22 -16.41
CA ALA A 480 -21.17 -11.01 -17.14
C ALA A 480 -21.90 -12.01 -16.22
N ASN A 481 -21.18 -12.61 -15.26
CA ASN A 481 -21.76 -13.51 -14.26
C ASN A 481 -22.36 -12.77 -13.05
N SER A 482 -22.47 -11.44 -13.09
CA SER A 482 -23.02 -10.60 -12.02
C SER A 482 -22.34 -10.81 -10.65
N LEU A 483 -21.07 -11.22 -10.66
CA LEU A 483 -20.28 -11.39 -9.45
C LEU A 483 -19.82 -10.06 -8.87
N LEU A 484 -19.62 -9.07 -9.74
CA LEU A 484 -19.35 -7.68 -9.41
C LEU A 484 -20.28 -6.81 -10.25
N SER A 485 -20.79 -5.72 -9.69
CA SER A 485 -21.63 -4.78 -10.44
C SER A 485 -20.83 -3.82 -11.33
N GLN A 486 -19.58 -3.59 -10.97
CA GLN A 486 -18.67 -2.68 -11.66
C GLN A 486 -17.21 -2.98 -11.27
N VAL A 487 -16.27 -2.68 -12.16
CA VAL A 487 -14.82 -2.76 -11.90
C VAL A 487 -14.13 -1.53 -12.45
N TYR A 488 -13.22 -0.92 -11.69
CA TYR A 488 -12.36 0.14 -12.22
C TYR A 488 -11.11 -0.48 -12.82
N TYR A 489 -11.03 -0.50 -14.16
CA TYR A 489 -9.87 -1.02 -14.87
C TYR A 489 -8.98 0.11 -15.39
N TYR A 490 -7.66 -0.06 -15.34
CA TYR A 490 -6.72 0.93 -15.85
C TYR A 490 -5.54 0.33 -16.62
N GLU A 491 -4.89 1.15 -17.45
CA GLU A 491 -3.58 0.89 -18.04
C GLU A 491 -2.69 2.13 -17.87
N PHE A 492 -1.47 1.96 -17.36
CA PHE A 492 -0.47 3.04 -17.30
C PHE A 492 0.27 3.16 -18.63
N ASP A 493 -0.01 4.24 -19.36
CA ASP A 493 0.71 4.63 -20.58
C ASP A 493 1.90 5.58 -20.26
N ARG A 494 2.11 5.84 -18.97
CA ARG A 494 3.25 6.59 -18.41
C ARG A 494 3.77 5.92 -17.15
N THR A 495 5.05 5.57 -17.13
CA THR A 495 5.68 4.89 -16.00
C THR A 495 7.12 5.35 -15.82
N TYR A 496 7.73 5.04 -14.67
CA TYR A 496 9.14 5.34 -14.40
C TYR A 496 9.83 4.08 -13.88
N GLN A 497 11.06 3.81 -14.33
CA GLN A 497 11.75 2.57 -13.98
C GLN A 497 12.19 2.57 -12.51
N THR A 498 11.77 1.53 -11.76
CA THR A 498 12.25 1.29 -10.39
C THR A 498 13.77 1.07 -10.35
N PRO A 499 14.55 1.82 -9.55
CA PRO A 499 15.98 1.61 -9.41
C PRO A 499 16.33 0.16 -9.05
N GLY A 500 17.23 -0.46 -9.82
CA GLY A 500 17.76 -1.79 -9.51
C GLY A 500 16.94 -2.97 -10.06
N TRP A 501 15.83 -2.72 -10.75
CA TRP A 501 15.11 -3.73 -11.52
C TRP A 501 15.72 -3.83 -12.95
N PRO A 502 15.78 -5.02 -13.60
CA PRO A 502 16.71 -5.29 -14.69
C PRO A 502 16.76 -4.17 -15.73
N LYS A 503 17.98 -3.67 -15.93
CA LYS A 503 18.33 -2.59 -16.85
C LYS A 503 18.16 -3.06 -18.29
N THR A 504 16.93 -3.01 -18.78
CA THR A 504 16.75 -2.60 -20.16
C THR A 504 16.77 -1.07 -20.12
N ASP A 505 17.81 -0.48 -20.69
CA ASP A 505 17.88 0.94 -21.05
C ASP A 505 16.62 1.45 -21.77
N LEU A 506 15.79 0.53 -22.28
CA LEU A 506 14.49 0.78 -22.87
C LEU A 506 13.37 1.23 -21.92
N CYS A 507 13.47 1.00 -20.60
CA CYS A 507 12.37 1.32 -19.66
C CYS A 507 12.51 2.69 -18.98
N GLU A 508 13.62 3.39 -19.22
CA GLU A 508 13.86 4.72 -18.69
C GLU A 508 13.61 5.75 -19.80
N PRO A 509 12.85 6.83 -19.55
CA PRO A 509 12.73 7.91 -20.52
C PRO A 509 14.11 8.57 -20.79
N GLU A 510 14.53 8.64 -22.06
CA GLU A 510 15.72 9.43 -22.42
C GLU A 510 15.50 10.92 -22.12
N GLY A 511 16.39 11.50 -21.30
CA GLY A 511 16.58 12.95 -21.23
C GLY A 511 15.49 13.76 -20.52
N ARG A 512 14.81 13.23 -19.50
CA ARG A 512 13.85 14.00 -18.69
C ARG A 512 14.32 14.26 -17.25
N PRO A 513 15.15 15.28 -16.98
CA PRO A 513 15.04 16.00 -15.72
C PRO A 513 13.78 16.88 -15.78
N ASP A 514 12.90 16.81 -14.79
CA ASP A 514 11.76 17.73 -14.55
C ASP A 514 10.45 17.51 -15.35
N GLY A 515 10.19 16.32 -15.91
CA GLY A 515 8.82 15.92 -16.28
C GLY A 515 8.14 16.65 -17.46
N ASN A 516 8.90 17.24 -18.40
CA ASN A 516 8.32 17.94 -19.56
C ASN A 516 7.45 16.99 -20.44
N PRO A 517 6.13 17.24 -20.56
CA PRO A 517 5.18 16.37 -21.25
C PRO A 517 5.27 16.41 -22.79
N SER A 518 6.08 17.29 -23.38
CA SER A 518 6.13 17.48 -24.84
C SER A 518 7.13 16.58 -25.57
N SER A 519 7.92 15.77 -24.85
CA SER A 519 8.93 14.89 -25.48
C SER A 519 8.29 13.57 -25.94
N PRO A 520 8.53 13.09 -27.17
CA PRO A 520 7.99 11.82 -27.65
C PRO A 520 8.36 10.64 -26.73
N PRO A 521 7.50 9.62 -26.58
CA PRO A 521 7.83 8.44 -25.80
C PRO A 521 8.82 7.56 -26.57
N GLY A 522 10.11 7.72 -26.26
CA GLY A 522 11.18 6.84 -26.76
C GLY A 522 11.45 5.62 -25.87
N TYR A 523 10.53 5.24 -24.98
CA TYR A 523 10.75 4.22 -23.96
C TYR A 523 9.51 3.32 -23.72
N LEU A 524 9.76 2.12 -23.20
CA LEU A 524 8.76 1.10 -22.81
C LEU A 524 8.21 1.40 -21.41
N ARG A 525 6.90 1.25 -21.23
CA ARG A 525 6.21 1.46 -19.95
C ARG A 525 6.22 0.19 -19.13
N CYS A 526 7.38 -0.09 -18.54
CA CYS A 526 7.69 -1.40 -18.00
C CYS A 526 7.03 -1.69 -16.66
N HIS A 527 6.95 -2.99 -16.38
CA HIS A 527 6.49 -3.57 -15.13
C HIS A 527 7.06 -2.87 -13.89
N SER A 528 6.20 -2.71 -12.88
CA SER A 528 6.52 -2.03 -11.62
C SER A 528 6.75 -0.53 -11.72
N GLY A 529 6.72 0.06 -12.92
CA GLY A 529 6.91 1.49 -13.06
C GLY A 529 5.72 2.34 -12.55
N GLU A 530 4.58 1.70 -12.29
CA GLU A 530 3.43 2.25 -11.57
C GLU A 530 3.66 2.41 -10.06
N LEU A 531 4.75 1.84 -9.51
CA LEU A 531 5.12 1.95 -8.10
C LEU A 531 5.97 3.18 -7.79
N LEU A 532 6.48 3.86 -8.83
CA LEU A 532 7.33 5.02 -8.66
C LEU A 532 6.60 6.34 -8.87
N TYR A 533 6.98 7.29 -8.03
CA TYR A 533 6.52 8.67 -8.05
C TYR A 533 7.71 9.62 -8.29
N ALA A 534 8.56 9.33 -9.28
CA ALA A 534 9.79 10.06 -9.54
C ALA A 534 9.60 11.18 -10.59
N GLU A 535 10.21 12.35 -10.34
CA GLU A 535 10.42 13.55 -11.20
C GLU A 535 9.20 14.16 -11.92
N ASP A 536 8.02 13.55 -11.80
CA ASP A 536 6.76 13.96 -12.40
C ASP A 536 5.69 14.13 -11.34
N LEU A 537 5.79 15.29 -10.69
CA LEU A 537 5.02 15.60 -9.49
C LEU A 537 3.52 15.56 -9.74
N ALA A 538 3.05 16.09 -10.88
CA ALA A 538 1.63 16.21 -11.15
C ALA A 538 0.98 14.84 -11.39
N PHE A 539 1.66 13.97 -12.15
CA PHE A 539 1.21 12.60 -12.38
C PHE A 539 1.22 11.78 -11.09
N ALA A 540 2.27 11.94 -10.26
CA ALA A 540 2.35 11.28 -8.96
C ALA A 540 1.23 11.70 -8.01
N GLN A 541 0.94 13.00 -7.94
CA GLN A 541 -0.15 13.54 -7.13
C GLN A 541 -1.51 12.98 -7.58
N LEU A 542 -1.79 12.99 -8.89
CA LEU A 542 -3.02 12.45 -9.46
C LEU A 542 -3.19 10.96 -9.18
N THR A 543 -2.14 10.17 -9.40
CA THR A 543 -2.15 8.72 -9.17
C THR A 543 -2.41 8.43 -7.69
N LEU A 544 -1.65 9.05 -6.79
CA LEU A 544 -1.82 8.86 -5.35
C LEU A 544 -3.22 9.24 -4.89
N ASP A 545 -3.73 10.40 -5.32
CA ASP A 545 -5.04 10.89 -4.89
C ASP A 545 -6.18 9.99 -5.37
N SER A 546 -6.08 9.45 -6.60
CA SER A 546 -7.05 8.52 -7.17
C SER A 546 -7.05 7.18 -6.44
N PHE A 547 -5.88 6.59 -6.22
CA PHE A 547 -5.74 5.30 -5.52
C PHE A 547 -6.17 5.40 -4.05
N ALA A 548 -5.80 6.50 -3.38
CA ALA A 548 -6.26 6.75 -2.03
C ALA A 548 -7.77 7.05 -1.98
N SER A 549 -8.36 7.63 -3.03
CA SER A 549 -9.81 7.81 -3.12
C SER A 549 -10.54 6.48 -3.17
N PHE A 550 -10.03 5.54 -3.96
CA PHE A 550 -10.56 4.18 -4.00
C PHE A 550 -10.48 3.51 -2.62
N ALA A 551 -9.36 3.64 -1.89
CA ALA A 551 -9.28 3.13 -0.53
C ALA A 551 -10.28 3.80 0.44
N ARG A 552 -10.55 5.10 0.29
CA ARG A 552 -11.51 5.84 1.15
C ARG A 552 -12.97 5.50 0.85
N THR A 553 -13.31 5.32 -0.42
CA THR A 553 -14.70 5.39 -0.90
C THR A 553 -15.11 4.27 -1.86
N PHE A 554 -14.17 3.45 -2.31
CA PHE A 554 -14.31 2.48 -3.40
C PHE A 554 -14.65 3.12 -4.77
N ASP A 555 -14.47 4.44 -4.89
CA ASP A 555 -14.50 5.20 -6.13
C ASP A 555 -13.13 5.91 -6.30
N PRO A 556 -12.38 5.65 -7.38
CA PRO A 556 -11.09 6.27 -7.60
C PRO A 556 -11.19 7.76 -7.96
N ASN A 557 -12.39 8.31 -8.16
CA ASN A 557 -12.59 9.74 -8.42
C ASN A 557 -12.52 10.53 -7.10
N PRO A 558 -11.48 11.35 -6.86
CA PRO A 558 -11.36 12.08 -5.59
C PRO A 558 -12.48 13.10 -5.42
N ASP A 559 -13.07 13.15 -4.24
CA ASP A 559 -14.10 14.13 -3.89
C ASP A 559 -13.55 15.56 -4.03
N ARG A 560 -14.27 16.40 -4.80
CA ARG A 560 -13.90 17.79 -5.02
C ARG A 560 -13.71 18.56 -3.71
N ALA A 561 -14.63 18.38 -2.77
CA ALA A 561 -14.56 19.08 -1.49
C ALA A 561 -13.37 18.62 -0.63
N PHE A 562 -12.91 17.38 -0.79
CA PHE A 562 -11.65 16.90 -0.20
C PHE A 562 -10.45 17.62 -0.83
N LEU A 563 -10.34 17.64 -2.16
CA LEU A 563 -9.23 18.28 -2.87
C LEU A 563 -9.14 19.78 -2.53
N GLU A 564 -10.27 20.49 -2.55
CA GLU A 564 -10.35 21.90 -2.17
C GLU A 564 -9.95 22.13 -0.71
N ALA A 565 -10.45 21.30 0.22
CA ALA A 565 -10.11 21.44 1.64
C ALA A 565 -8.62 21.16 1.92
N ARG A 566 -7.99 20.28 1.13
CA ARG A 566 -6.58 19.92 1.25
C ARG A 566 -5.63 20.86 0.50
N GLY A 567 -6.15 21.73 -0.38
CA GLY A 567 -5.31 22.59 -1.22
C GLY A 567 -4.70 21.88 -2.44
N PHE A 568 -5.24 20.72 -2.85
CA PHE A 568 -4.68 19.89 -3.92
C PHE A 568 -5.14 20.39 -5.31
N ALA A 569 -4.74 21.61 -5.64
CA ALA A 569 -5.18 22.32 -6.85
C ALA A 569 -4.75 21.64 -8.16
N SER A 570 -3.57 21.02 -8.19
CA SER A 570 -3.06 20.29 -9.37
C SER A 570 -3.95 19.11 -9.75
N THR A 571 -4.25 18.23 -8.79
CA THR A 571 -5.17 17.10 -8.97
C THR A 571 -6.57 17.58 -9.31
N LEU A 572 -7.06 18.64 -8.64
CA LEU A 572 -8.39 19.20 -8.93
C LEU A 572 -8.49 19.65 -10.39
N ALA A 573 -7.50 20.41 -10.87
CA ALA A 573 -7.45 20.88 -12.24
C ALA A 573 -7.27 19.75 -13.27
N ALA A 574 -6.64 18.65 -12.88
CA ALA A 574 -6.50 17.46 -13.73
C ALA A 574 -7.85 16.75 -13.89
N VAL A 575 -8.49 16.40 -12.77
CA VAL A 575 -9.79 15.69 -12.75
C VAL A 575 -10.90 16.53 -13.40
N GLU A 576 -10.91 17.86 -13.19
CA GLU A 576 -11.86 18.75 -13.86
C GLU A 576 -11.68 18.80 -15.39
N ARG A 577 -10.43 18.66 -15.87
CA ARG A 577 -10.11 18.70 -17.30
C ARG A 577 -10.38 17.36 -17.98
N ALA A 578 -10.03 16.28 -17.31
CA ALA A 578 -10.06 14.93 -17.87
C ALA A 578 -11.47 14.29 -17.79
N GLY A 579 -12.27 14.71 -16.81
CA GLY A 579 -13.57 14.14 -16.54
C GLY A 579 -13.51 12.97 -15.54
N LYS A 580 -14.64 12.27 -15.41
CA LYS A 580 -14.81 11.20 -14.42
C LYS A 580 -14.23 9.88 -14.96
N TRP A 581 -13.43 9.17 -14.16
CA TRP A 581 -13.11 7.77 -14.41
C TRP A 581 -14.38 6.93 -14.28
N GLU A 582 -14.84 6.39 -15.39
CA GLU A 582 -15.99 5.49 -15.47
C GLU A 582 -15.56 4.04 -15.25
N PRO A 583 -16.30 3.25 -14.45
CA PRO A 583 -15.98 1.83 -14.30
C PRO A 583 -16.41 1.03 -15.54
N ALA A 584 -15.76 -0.11 -15.76
CA ALA A 584 -16.28 -1.17 -16.61
C ALA A 584 -17.54 -1.78 -15.99
N VAL A 585 -18.54 -2.03 -16.82
CA VAL A 585 -19.82 -2.66 -16.47
C VAL A 585 -20.21 -3.69 -17.53
N ASP A 586 -21.17 -4.56 -17.23
CA ASP A 586 -21.66 -5.54 -18.20
C ASP A 586 -22.18 -4.82 -19.47
N GLY A 587 -21.69 -5.25 -20.64
CA GLY A 587 -21.97 -4.64 -21.94
C GLY A 587 -21.19 -3.35 -22.27
N ASP A 588 -20.40 -2.80 -21.36
CA ASP A 588 -19.55 -1.61 -21.59
C ASP A 588 -18.20 -1.75 -20.87
N LEU A 589 -17.32 -2.56 -21.49
CA LEU A 589 -15.98 -2.85 -21.01
C LEU A 589 -15.00 -1.76 -21.43
N LYS A 590 -14.55 -0.98 -20.46
CA LYS A 590 -13.67 0.17 -20.65
C LYS A 590 -12.57 0.26 -19.61
N LEU A 591 -11.48 0.91 -19.99
CA LEU A 591 -10.32 1.15 -19.17
C LEU A 591 -10.00 2.64 -19.11
N LYS A 592 -9.36 3.03 -18.01
CA LYS A 592 -8.75 4.35 -17.83
C LYS A 592 -7.30 4.32 -18.30
N VAL A 593 -6.94 5.22 -19.20
CA VAL A 593 -5.54 5.42 -19.62
C VAL A 593 -4.86 6.38 -18.66
N PHE A 594 -3.89 5.94 -17.86
CA PHE A 594 -3.11 6.82 -16.99
C PHE A 594 -1.92 7.41 -17.74
N ASP A 595 -1.99 8.70 -18.05
CA ASP A 595 -0.93 9.50 -18.67
C ASP A 595 -1.04 10.98 -18.19
N TRP A 596 -0.11 11.85 -18.61
CA TRP A 596 -0.08 13.26 -18.27
C TRP A 596 0.43 14.18 -19.41
N PRO A 597 -0.23 15.33 -19.68
CA PRO A 597 -1.44 15.82 -19.02
C PRO A 597 -2.68 15.05 -19.46
N GLU A 598 -3.62 14.88 -18.55
CA GLU A 598 -4.93 14.34 -18.93
C GLU A 598 -5.73 15.41 -19.67
N GLU A 599 -6.22 15.09 -20.88
CA GLU A 599 -7.07 15.98 -21.70
C GLU A 599 -8.46 15.36 -21.92
N GLU A 600 -9.46 16.21 -22.14
CA GLU A 600 -10.85 15.81 -22.40
C GLU A 600 -10.91 14.88 -23.63
N GLY A 601 -11.44 13.66 -23.45
CA GLY A 601 -11.55 12.65 -24.51
C GLY A 601 -10.45 11.58 -24.53
N ASN A 602 -9.33 11.77 -23.81
CA ASN A 602 -8.24 10.79 -23.71
C ASN A 602 -8.31 9.93 -22.42
N LEU A 603 -9.39 10.06 -21.63
CA LEU A 603 -9.50 9.42 -20.33
C LEU A 603 -9.86 7.93 -20.42
N MET A 604 -10.87 7.61 -21.22
CA MET A 604 -11.50 6.28 -21.25
C MET A 604 -11.38 5.66 -22.63
N GLU A 605 -10.94 4.41 -22.68
CA GLU A 605 -10.87 3.61 -23.89
C GLU A 605 -11.59 2.27 -23.72
N GLY A 606 -11.92 1.60 -24.82
CA GLY A 606 -12.32 0.19 -24.77
C GLY A 606 -11.15 -0.71 -24.38
N PHE A 607 -11.46 -1.93 -23.97
CA PHE A 607 -10.42 -2.96 -23.73
C PHE A 607 -9.52 -3.14 -24.95
N ARG A 608 -8.20 -3.20 -24.72
CA ARG A 608 -7.15 -3.26 -25.74
C ARG A 608 -6.83 -4.73 -26.08
N SER A 609 -6.16 -4.94 -27.21
CA SER A 609 -5.66 -6.27 -27.62
C SER A 609 -6.70 -7.40 -27.73
N ILE A 610 -7.98 -7.11 -28.01
CA ILE A 610 -9.04 -8.15 -28.03
C ILE A 610 -8.71 -9.31 -28.97
N LYS A 611 -8.32 -9.02 -30.22
CA LYS A 611 -7.97 -10.06 -31.21
C LYS A 611 -6.73 -10.86 -30.82
N GLN A 612 -5.76 -10.19 -30.21
CA GLN A 612 -4.53 -10.80 -29.72
C GLN A 612 -4.83 -11.77 -28.56
N CYS A 613 -5.71 -11.36 -27.64
CA CYS A 613 -6.18 -12.21 -26.55
C CYS A 613 -6.97 -13.42 -27.03
N GLU A 614 -7.86 -13.25 -28.02
CA GLU A 614 -8.55 -14.37 -28.68
C GLU A 614 -7.56 -15.36 -29.32
N TRP A 615 -6.56 -14.86 -30.04
CA TRP A 615 -5.53 -15.70 -30.66
C TRP A 615 -4.67 -16.46 -29.62
N LEU A 616 -4.36 -15.84 -28.48
CA LEU A 616 -3.66 -16.46 -27.36
C LEU A 616 -4.51 -17.51 -26.62
N GLY A 617 -5.80 -17.64 -26.94
CA GLY A 617 -6.74 -18.49 -26.21
C GLY A 617 -7.11 -17.94 -24.83
N LEU A 618 -6.93 -16.63 -24.63
CA LEU A 618 -7.22 -15.88 -23.40
C LEU A 618 -8.21 -14.74 -23.68
N GLY A 619 -9.19 -14.99 -24.54
CA GLY A 619 -10.23 -14.03 -24.90
C GLY A 619 -11.10 -13.61 -23.72
N LEU A 620 -12.02 -12.66 -23.94
CA LEU A 620 -12.91 -12.18 -22.86
C LEU A 620 -13.83 -13.27 -22.30
N ASP A 621 -14.08 -14.33 -23.08
CA ASP A 621 -14.85 -15.51 -22.72
C ASP A 621 -14.01 -16.62 -22.06
N TYR A 622 -12.73 -16.40 -21.81
CA TYR A 622 -11.83 -17.42 -21.26
C TYR A 622 -12.31 -18.06 -19.96
N TYR A 623 -13.02 -17.31 -19.10
CA TYR A 623 -13.59 -17.79 -17.84
C TYR A 623 -15.12 -17.99 -17.88
N LEU A 624 -15.76 -17.94 -19.06
CA LEU A 624 -17.22 -18.01 -19.23
C LEU A 624 -17.74 -19.41 -19.60
#